data_AF-A0A7U2I2J0-F1
#
_entry.id   AF-A0A7U2I2J0-F1
#
_cell.length_a   1.000
_cell.length_b   1.000
_cell.length_c   1.000
_cell.angle_alpha   90.00
_cell.angle_beta   90.00
_cell.angle_gamma   90.00
#
_symmetry.space_group_name_H-M   'P 1'
#
loop_
_entity.id
_entity.type
_entity.pdbx_description
1 polymer ?
#
loop_
_entity_poly.entity_id
_entity_poly.type
_entity_poly.pdbx_seq_one_letter_code
_entity_poly.pdbx_strand_id
1 'polypeptide(L)'
;MLFGASDLQSCLLLIIWANIHTLHFGNPLFRHVLDSKALLLDLFTGLSLSFCPGLWTLLNLAGPPTLQWLRDHHSDAPLNVWGVYLLLLEKEGSRAITYIGSGTAASRGLRARIEEHHSGKCPATWVQDAMRNGWDITHTILLATCPIPSPEDVPVYRLVVVALESALAALFWTFRRLDHEYGYTFRTSWTREELPYDGACTHNPIGEPVYGNFHLSKDELKQMAAETRERNRIYQLEYARELRKNPTEQYKKTQKANNIKQRPGTKARQQASVRNKLYECKTCNVSCRDMATLVRHNATPRHRRMVEKGADAWKCCGTDFKFESNYNKHITTKSHLAKHPGSSCMSVLDILTLLSCLHFITPSCTLDTFTAFWLLTIHHSILHPGHLHSILAPHHSLHDPAPWTPSQHSGSSPFTA
;
A
#
# COMPACT_ATOMS: atom_id res chain seq x y z
N MET A 1 -26.33 -16.62 36.33
CA MET A 1 -26.14 -16.87 34.89
C MET A 1 -27.08 -15.98 34.11
N LEU A 2 -26.54 -15.10 33.26
CA LEU A 2 -27.34 -14.25 32.36
C LEU A 2 -28.19 -15.14 31.44
N PHE A 3 -29.51 -15.03 31.53
CA PHE A 3 -30.49 -15.70 30.65
C PHE A 3 -30.47 -17.24 30.58
N GLY A 4 -29.80 -17.92 31.51
CA GLY A 4 -29.64 -19.38 31.45
C GLY A 4 -28.82 -19.86 30.24
N ALA A 5 -28.04 -18.98 29.60
CA ALA A 5 -27.14 -19.34 28.51
C ALA A 5 -25.97 -20.19 29.04
N SER A 6 -25.62 -21.24 28.30
CA SER A 6 -24.48 -22.12 28.59
C SER A 6 -23.12 -21.54 28.21
N ASP A 7 -23.13 -20.60 27.26
CA ASP A 7 -21.93 -20.03 26.64
C ASP A 7 -22.17 -18.60 26.15
N LEU A 8 -21.08 -17.93 25.79
CA LEU A 8 -21.06 -16.53 25.36
C LEU A 8 -21.88 -16.28 24.09
N GLN A 9 -21.79 -17.17 23.12
CA GLN A 9 -22.48 -17.03 21.84
C GLN A 9 -24.00 -17.11 22.06
N SER A 10 -24.47 -18.11 22.81
CA SER A 10 -25.87 -18.27 23.19
C SER A 10 -26.39 -17.04 23.96
N CYS A 11 -25.60 -16.50 24.89
CA CYS A 11 -25.94 -15.31 25.66
C CYS A 11 -26.11 -14.08 24.75
N LEU A 12 -25.11 -13.81 23.89
CA LEU A 12 -25.13 -12.67 22.97
C LEU A 12 -26.28 -12.78 21.98
N LEU A 13 -26.56 -13.97 21.45
CA LEU A 13 -27.68 -14.19 20.54
C LEU A 13 -29.03 -13.88 21.19
N LEU A 14 -29.24 -14.28 22.44
CA LEU A 14 -30.46 -13.96 23.19
C LEU A 14 -30.62 -12.44 23.38
N ILE A 15 -29.54 -11.73 23.70
CA ILE A 15 -29.54 -10.28 23.86
C ILE A 15 -29.81 -9.58 22.53
N ILE A 16 -29.14 -10.00 21.46
CA ILE A 16 -29.38 -9.50 20.10
C ILE A 16 -30.84 -9.67 19.73
N TRP A 17 -31.39 -10.88 19.90
CA TRP A 17 -32.77 -11.19 19.58
C TRP A 17 -33.74 -10.29 20.35
N ALA A 18 -33.51 -10.10 21.66
CA ALA A 18 -34.32 -9.24 22.51
C ALA A 18 -34.24 -7.75 22.10
N ASN A 19 -33.07 -7.27 21.67
CA ASN A 19 -32.86 -5.89 21.26
C ASN A 19 -33.44 -5.57 19.87
N ILE A 20 -33.39 -6.53 18.93
CA ILE A 20 -34.01 -6.34 17.60
C ILE A 20 -35.54 -6.23 17.72
N HIS A 21 -36.14 -6.93 18.69
CA HIS A 21 -37.59 -6.99 18.88
C HIS A 21 -38.15 -5.93 19.83
N THR A 22 -37.35 -4.94 20.26
CA THR A 22 -37.83 -3.84 21.11
C THR A 22 -38.74 -2.89 20.33
N LEU A 23 -40.05 -2.90 20.62
CA LEU A 23 -41.12 -2.40 19.74
C LEU A 23 -40.93 -0.98 19.17
N HIS A 24 -40.21 -0.08 19.85
CA HIS A 24 -40.28 1.36 19.57
C HIS A 24 -38.99 2.03 19.07
N PHE A 25 -37.84 1.33 19.01
CA PHE A 25 -36.53 2.01 18.88
C PHE A 25 -35.52 1.37 17.92
N GLY A 26 -35.95 0.47 17.03
CA GLY A 26 -35.06 -0.21 16.09
C GLY A 26 -35.37 0.11 14.63
N ASN A 27 -34.35 0.11 13.78
CA ASN A 27 -34.53 0.16 12.34
C ASN A 27 -35.30 -1.11 11.87
N PRO A 28 -36.46 -0.97 11.19
CA PRO A 28 -37.27 -2.11 10.76
C PRO A 28 -36.52 -3.14 9.90
N LEU A 29 -35.44 -2.71 9.23
CA LEU A 29 -34.58 -3.58 8.44
C LEU A 29 -34.05 -4.78 9.23
N PHE A 30 -33.69 -4.60 10.51
CA PHE A 30 -33.18 -5.71 11.33
C PHE A 30 -34.23 -6.81 11.50
N ARG A 31 -35.49 -6.46 11.78
CA ARG A 31 -36.57 -7.45 11.91
C ARG A 31 -36.93 -8.08 10.58
N HIS A 32 -36.86 -7.31 9.50
CA HIS A 32 -37.18 -7.80 8.17
C HIS A 32 -36.16 -8.82 7.66
N VAL A 33 -34.87 -8.57 7.91
CA VAL A 33 -33.78 -9.45 7.44
C VAL A 33 -33.46 -10.55 8.44
N LEU A 34 -33.53 -10.28 9.74
CA LEU A 34 -33.29 -11.24 10.83
C LEU A 34 -34.62 -11.66 11.46
N ASP A 35 -35.48 -12.24 10.64
CA ASP A 35 -36.89 -12.53 10.93
C ASP A 35 -37.13 -13.67 11.92
N SER A 36 -36.13 -14.50 12.15
CA SER A 36 -36.22 -15.69 12.98
C SER A 36 -34.95 -15.92 13.78
N LYS A 37 -35.11 -16.46 14.99
CA LYS A 37 -33.98 -16.78 15.87
C LYS A 37 -33.08 -17.85 15.26
N ALA A 38 -33.65 -18.77 14.47
CA ALA A 38 -32.92 -19.80 13.74
C ALA A 38 -32.02 -19.18 12.67
N LEU A 39 -32.55 -18.28 11.82
CA LEU A 39 -31.75 -17.56 10.83
C LEU A 39 -30.63 -16.75 11.48
N LEU A 40 -30.92 -16.05 12.57
CA LEU A 40 -29.90 -15.32 13.32
C LEU A 40 -28.79 -16.25 13.83
N LEU A 41 -29.14 -17.44 14.36
CA LEU A 41 -28.17 -18.43 14.81
C LEU A 41 -27.29 -18.93 13.67
N ASP A 42 -27.89 -19.24 12.52
CA ASP A 42 -27.17 -19.72 11.34
C ASP A 42 -26.16 -18.67 10.84
N LEU A 43 -26.60 -17.42 10.74
CA LEU A 43 -25.73 -16.30 10.34
C LEU A 43 -24.63 -16.02 11.39
N PHE A 44 -24.98 -16.03 12.67
CA PHE A 44 -24.01 -15.80 13.74
C PHE A 44 -22.93 -16.89 13.75
N THR A 45 -23.31 -18.13 13.47
CA THR A 45 -22.38 -19.27 13.32
C THR A 45 -21.53 -19.12 12.06
N GLY A 46 -22.15 -18.72 10.94
CA GLY A 46 -21.46 -18.51 9.65
C GLY A 46 -20.35 -17.46 9.70
N LEU A 47 -20.47 -16.46 10.58
CA LEU A 47 -19.43 -15.44 10.79
C LEU A 47 -18.11 -16.00 11.37
N SER A 48 -18.12 -17.19 12.00
CA SER A 48 -16.94 -17.75 12.67
C SER A 48 -16.29 -16.78 13.66
N LEU A 49 -17.11 -16.19 14.55
CA LEU A 49 -16.67 -15.18 15.51
C LEU A 49 -15.63 -15.72 16.49
N SER A 50 -14.56 -14.95 16.69
CA SER A 50 -13.58 -15.12 17.75
C SER A 50 -13.75 -14.01 18.79
N PHE A 51 -13.93 -14.37 20.06
CA PHE A 51 -14.20 -13.43 21.15
C PHE A 51 -12.94 -13.09 21.94
N CYS A 52 -12.96 -11.93 22.60
CA CYS A 52 -11.93 -11.55 23.55
C CYS A 52 -11.73 -12.64 24.63
N PRO A 53 -10.49 -13.10 24.88
CA PRO A 53 -10.22 -14.06 25.95
C PRO A 53 -10.80 -13.59 27.30
N GLY A 54 -11.37 -14.51 28.07
CA GLY A 54 -11.94 -14.20 29.39
C GLY A 54 -13.27 -13.41 29.36
N LEU A 55 -13.79 -13.01 28.20
CA LEU A 55 -15.05 -12.25 28.11
C LEU A 55 -16.24 -13.03 28.70
N TRP A 56 -16.33 -14.33 28.46
CA TRP A 56 -17.39 -15.15 29.06
C TRP A 56 -17.29 -15.21 30.58
N THR A 57 -16.08 -15.38 31.11
CA THR A 57 -15.82 -15.39 32.56
C THR A 57 -16.21 -14.06 33.16
N LEU A 58 -15.82 -12.95 32.51
CA LEU A 58 -16.16 -11.60 32.94
C LEU A 58 -17.67 -11.40 33.08
N LEU A 59 -18.46 -11.80 32.07
CA LEU A 59 -19.92 -11.65 32.10
C LEU A 59 -20.60 -12.51 33.18
N ASN A 60 -19.91 -13.52 33.72
CA ASN A 60 -20.41 -14.34 34.82
C ASN A 60 -19.91 -13.90 36.20
N LEU A 61 -19.07 -12.85 36.29
CA LEU A 61 -18.68 -12.27 37.57
C LEU A 61 -19.85 -11.49 38.19
N ALA A 62 -19.85 -11.43 39.52
CA ALA A 62 -20.84 -10.65 40.26
C ALA A 62 -20.70 -9.14 40.06
N GLY A 63 -19.47 -8.66 39.85
CA GLY A 63 -19.16 -7.24 39.64
C GLY A 63 -18.78 -6.90 38.19
N PRO A 64 -18.73 -5.61 37.85
CA PRO A 64 -18.35 -5.14 36.52
C PRO A 64 -16.88 -5.36 36.20
N PRO A 65 -16.47 -5.23 34.92
CA PRO A 65 -15.06 -5.19 34.54
C PRO A 65 -14.31 -4.09 35.28
N THR A 66 -13.16 -4.44 35.84
CA THR A 66 -12.23 -3.46 36.40
C THR A 66 -11.49 -2.72 35.27
N LEU A 67 -10.99 -1.52 35.53
CA LEU A 67 -10.12 -0.83 34.56
C LEU A 67 -8.87 -1.64 34.25
N GLN A 68 -8.34 -2.36 35.25
CA GLN A 68 -7.18 -3.22 35.03
C GLN A 68 -7.48 -4.33 34.01
N TRP A 69 -8.64 -4.98 34.11
CA TRP A 69 -9.07 -5.97 33.12
C TRP A 69 -9.10 -5.35 31.71
N LEU A 70 -9.67 -4.15 31.54
CA LEU A 70 -9.70 -3.47 30.24
C LEU A 70 -8.30 -3.17 29.70
N ARG A 71 -7.37 -2.73 30.55
CA ARG A 71 -5.98 -2.44 30.16
C ARG A 71 -5.24 -3.72 29.75
N ASP A 72 -5.44 -4.80 30.50
CA ASP A 72 -4.78 -6.10 30.26
C ASP A 72 -5.24 -6.76 28.94
N HIS A 73 -6.40 -6.38 28.40
CA HIS A 73 -6.96 -6.94 27.16
C HIS A 73 -6.78 -6.01 25.94
N HIS A 74 -5.84 -5.07 26.01
CA HIS A 74 -5.41 -4.29 24.84
C HIS A 74 -5.08 -5.22 23.68
N SER A 75 -5.56 -4.89 22.49
CA SER A 75 -5.30 -5.64 21.27
C SER A 75 -5.03 -4.72 20.08
N ASP A 76 -3.98 -5.03 19.34
CA ASP A 76 -3.80 -4.48 18.00
C ASP A 76 -4.83 -5.08 17.05
N ALA A 77 -5.51 -4.22 16.28
CA ALA A 77 -6.45 -4.66 15.25
C ALA A 77 -5.75 -5.50 14.16
N PRO A 78 -6.13 -6.78 13.97
CA PRO A 78 -5.62 -7.60 12.88
C PRO A 78 -5.95 -6.98 11.52
N LEU A 79 -5.20 -7.40 10.51
CA LEU A 79 -5.52 -7.07 9.12
C LEU A 79 -6.73 -7.86 8.65
N ASN A 80 -7.58 -7.24 7.83
CA ASN A 80 -8.67 -7.90 7.10
C ASN A 80 -9.66 -8.67 7.99
N VAL A 81 -10.05 -8.09 9.12
CA VAL A 81 -11.11 -8.62 9.99
C VAL A 81 -12.20 -7.57 10.21
N TRP A 82 -13.44 -8.03 10.34
CA TRP A 82 -14.54 -7.26 10.91
C TRP A 82 -14.66 -7.55 12.40
N GLY A 83 -15.46 -6.75 13.10
CA GLY A 83 -15.73 -7.01 14.50
C GLY A 83 -16.31 -5.83 15.26
N VAL A 84 -16.37 -6.02 16.58
CA VAL A 84 -16.77 -5.05 17.58
C VAL A 84 -15.59 -4.79 18.51
N TYR A 85 -15.30 -3.53 18.78
CA TYR A 85 -14.23 -3.11 19.66
C TYR A 85 -14.74 -2.18 20.76
N LEU A 86 -13.96 -2.07 21.83
CA LEU A 86 -14.12 -1.10 22.90
C LEU A 86 -12.89 -0.18 22.91
N LEU A 87 -13.10 1.13 22.97
CA LEU A 87 -12.07 2.13 23.23
C LEU A 87 -12.12 2.50 24.71
N LEU A 88 -10.96 2.51 25.36
CA LEU A 88 -10.77 3.08 26.69
C LEU A 88 -10.09 4.43 26.53
N LEU A 89 -10.75 5.47 26.99
CA LEU A 89 -10.24 6.83 27.03
C LEU A 89 -9.90 7.19 28.48
N GLU A 90 -8.71 7.74 28.69
CA GLU A 90 -8.24 8.15 30.01
C GLU A 90 -7.76 9.59 29.99
N LYS A 91 -7.92 10.26 31.13
CA LYS A 91 -7.44 11.59 31.42
C LYS A 91 -7.08 11.65 32.89
N GLU A 92 -5.93 12.21 33.22
CA GLU A 92 -5.45 12.30 34.59
C GLU A 92 -6.47 13.00 35.51
N GLY A 93 -6.66 12.44 36.72
CA GLY A 93 -7.63 12.94 37.70
C GLY A 93 -9.10 12.78 37.31
N SER A 94 -9.42 12.12 36.19
CA SER A 94 -10.79 11.96 35.68
C SER A 94 -11.20 10.48 35.60
N ARG A 95 -12.50 10.20 35.72
CA ARG A 95 -13.03 8.83 35.58
C ARG A 95 -13.03 8.39 34.13
N ALA A 96 -12.43 7.24 33.82
CA ALA A 96 -12.27 6.74 32.45
C ALA A 96 -13.58 6.77 31.63
N ILE A 97 -13.46 6.92 30.31
CA ILE A 97 -14.60 6.90 29.38
C ILE A 97 -14.45 5.70 28.45
N THR A 98 -15.54 5.00 28.18
CA THR A 98 -15.57 3.87 27.24
C THR A 98 -16.51 4.13 26.07
N TYR A 99 -16.14 3.59 24.92
CA TYR A 99 -16.94 3.62 23.69
C TYR A 99 -16.91 2.25 23.05
N ILE A 100 -18.07 1.70 22.67
CA ILE A 100 -18.14 0.51 21.82
C ILE A 100 -18.55 0.94 20.41
N GLY A 101 -17.88 0.36 19.43
CA GLY A 101 -18.19 0.53 18.01
C GLY A 101 -17.88 -0.74 17.22
N SER A 102 -18.39 -0.83 16.00
CA SER A 102 -18.01 -1.87 15.06
C SER A 102 -17.21 -1.33 13.87
N GLY A 103 -16.54 -2.24 13.17
CA GLY A 103 -15.85 -1.91 11.92
C GLY A 103 -16.10 -2.97 10.86
N THR A 104 -16.87 -2.60 9.83
CA THR A 104 -17.32 -3.51 8.76
C THR A 104 -16.91 -3.01 7.37
N ALA A 105 -15.81 -2.25 7.28
CA ALA A 105 -15.29 -1.77 6.00
C ALA A 105 -14.79 -2.96 5.13
N ALA A 106 -15.20 -3.02 3.86
CA ALA A 106 -14.91 -4.17 3.00
C ALA A 106 -13.41 -4.40 2.72
N SER A 107 -12.57 -3.35 2.78
CA SER A 107 -11.14 -3.45 2.43
C SER A 107 -10.22 -3.57 3.64
N ARG A 108 -10.43 -2.75 4.66
CA ARG A 108 -9.56 -2.64 5.84
C ARG A 108 -10.22 -3.09 7.13
N GLY A 109 -11.51 -3.43 7.08
CA GLY A 109 -12.30 -3.89 8.21
C GLY A 109 -12.21 -2.96 9.41
N LEU A 110 -12.04 -3.56 10.58
CA LEU A 110 -12.01 -2.91 11.88
C LEU A 110 -10.81 -1.96 12.06
N ARG A 111 -9.66 -2.26 11.45
CA ARG A 111 -8.48 -1.39 11.51
C ARG A 111 -8.73 0.00 10.93
N ALA A 112 -9.50 0.12 9.84
CA ALA A 112 -9.82 1.44 9.29
C ALA A 112 -10.57 2.30 10.31
N ARG A 113 -11.58 1.72 10.97
CA ARG A 113 -12.38 2.45 11.94
C ARG A 113 -11.57 2.87 13.18
N ILE A 114 -10.75 1.98 13.71
CA ILE A 114 -9.85 2.30 14.83
C ILE A 114 -8.86 3.42 14.44
N GLU A 115 -8.27 3.36 13.25
CA GLU A 115 -7.37 4.42 12.78
C GLU A 115 -8.08 5.77 12.66
N GLU A 116 -9.34 5.82 12.22
CA GLU A 116 -10.12 7.06 12.18
C GLU A 116 -10.26 7.71 13.56
N HIS A 117 -10.44 6.89 14.60
CA HIS A 117 -10.47 7.36 15.98
C HIS A 117 -9.10 7.88 16.44
N HIS A 118 -8.06 7.05 16.34
CA HIS A 118 -6.70 7.40 16.79
C HIS A 118 -6.11 8.60 16.04
N SER A 119 -6.41 8.75 14.75
CA SER A 119 -5.94 9.87 13.93
C SER A 119 -6.79 11.14 14.07
N GLY A 120 -7.93 11.08 14.78
CA GLY A 120 -8.86 12.20 14.94
C GLY A 120 -9.57 12.63 13.64
N LYS A 121 -9.50 11.81 12.57
CA LYS A 121 -10.06 12.16 11.26
C LYS A 121 -11.59 12.13 11.23
N CYS A 122 -12.18 11.05 11.72
CA CYS A 122 -13.63 10.87 11.78
C CYS A 122 -14.06 10.02 13.00
N PRO A 123 -13.59 10.35 14.22
CA PRO A 123 -14.07 9.69 15.42
C PRO A 123 -15.57 9.89 15.61
N ALA A 124 -16.22 9.00 16.36
CA ALA A 124 -17.56 9.23 16.87
C ALA A 124 -17.61 10.55 17.65
N THR A 125 -18.72 11.30 17.55
CA THR A 125 -18.83 12.68 18.05
C THR A 125 -18.31 12.86 19.48
N TRP A 126 -18.69 11.98 20.42
CA TRP A 126 -18.25 12.12 21.81
C TRP A 126 -16.85 11.61 22.10
N VAL A 127 -16.35 10.69 21.27
CA VAL A 127 -14.92 10.36 21.28
C VAL A 127 -14.13 11.58 20.81
N GLN A 128 -14.60 12.28 19.77
CA GLN A 128 -13.99 13.53 19.31
C GLN A 128 -14.03 14.62 20.39
N ASP A 129 -15.18 14.79 21.04
CA ASP A 129 -15.35 15.78 22.11
C ASP A 129 -14.45 15.48 23.29
N ALA A 130 -14.36 14.21 23.71
CA ALA A 130 -13.42 13.79 24.75
C ALA A 130 -11.97 14.12 24.33
N MET A 131 -11.55 13.76 23.12
CA MET A 131 -10.21 14.06 22.62
C MET A 131 -9.91 15.58 22.60
N ARG A 132 -10.87 16.41 22.18
CA ARG A 132 -10.75 17.88 22.24
C ARG A 132 -10.62 18.41 23.67
N ASN A 133 -11.14 17.69 24.65
CA ASN A 133 -11.04 18.02 26.07
C ASN A 133 -9.83 17.36 26.77
N GLY A 134 -8.85 16.90 26.02
CA GLY A 134 -7.59 16.36 26.54
C GLY A 134 -7.69 14.93 27.07
N TRP A 135 -8.64 14.14 26.55
CA TRP A 135 -8.66 12.70 26.76
C TRP A 135 -7.85 11.98 25.68
N ASP A 136 -7.12 10.95 26.07
CA ASP A 136 -6.38 10.10 25.13
C ASP A 136 -7.06 8.73 25.02
N ILE A 137 -7.12 8.17 23.82
CA ILE A 137 -7.49 6.77 23.63
C ILE A 137 -6.28 5.92 24.03
N THR A 138 -6.27 5.40 25.26
CA THR A 138 -5.12 4.66 25.80
C THR A 138 -5.12 3.20 25.41
N HIS A 139 -6.29 2.58 25.28
CA HIS A 139 -6.41 1.16 24.93
C HIS A 139 -7.54 0.91 23.93
N THR A 140 -7.35 -0.12 23.11
CA THR A 140 -8.38 -0.65 22.23
C THR A 140 -8.50 -2.15 22.47
N ILE A 141 -9.71 -2.62 22.73
CA ILE A 141 -10.01 -4.01 23.08
C ILE A 141 -10.91 -4.59 21.99
N LEU A 142 -10.54 -5.73 21.42
CA LEU A 142 -11.34 -6.40 20.40
C LEU A 142 -12.29 -7.38 21.07
N LEU A 143 -13.56 -6.99 21.24
CA LEU A 143 -14.56 -7.78 21.94
C LEU A 143 -14.97 -9.02 21.14
N ALA A 144 -15.14 -8.84 19.83
CA ALA A 144 -15.44 -9.91 18.90
C ALA A 144 -14.85 -9.59 17.53
N THR A 145 -14.32 -10.58 16.83
CA THR A 145 -13.77 -10.44 15.48
C THR A 145 -14.20 -11.58 14.58
N CYS A 146 -14.31 -11.33 13.28
CA CYS A 146 -14.56 -12.34 12.25
C CYS A 146 -13.78 -12.00 10.97
N PRO A 147 -13.53 -12.98 10.09
CA PRO A 147 -13.04 -12.70 8.74
C PRO A 147 -13.99 -11.74 8.01
N ILE A 148 -13.47 -10.93 7.08
CA ILE A 148 -14.31 -10.15 6.18
C ILE A 148 -15.15 -11.13 5.34
N PRO A 149 -16.49 -11.02 5.33
CA PRO A 149 -17.34 -11.91 4.53
C PRO A 149 -17.11 -11.78 3.03
N SER A 150 -17.57 -12.79 2.30
CA SER A 150 -17.70 -12.73 0.84
C SER A 150 -18.61 -11.56 0.43
N PRO A 151 -18.38 -10.93 -0.74
CA PRO A 151 -19.15 -9.76 -1.18
C PRO A 151 -20.67 -9.93 -1.18
N GLU A 152 -21.15 -11.13 -1.54
CA GLU A 152 -22.57 -11.47 -1.58
C GLU A 152 -23.24 -11.50 -0.20
N ASP A 153 -22.47 -11.77 0.86
CA ASP A 153 -23.02 -11.93 2.22
C ASP A 153 -22.69 -10.72 3.11
N VAL A 154 -21.86 -9.78 2.63
CA VAL A 154 -21.51 -8.51 3.29
C VAL A 154 -22.73 -7.78 3.89
N PRO A 155 -23.86 -7.60 3.18
CA PRO A 155 -24.99 -6.83 3.71
C PRO A 155 -25.61 -7.47 4.96
N VAL A 156 -25.89 -8.77 4.88
CA VAL A 156 -26.55 -9.53 5.96
C VAL A 156 -25.61 -9.68 7.16
N TYR A 157 -24.36 -10.03 6.92
CA TYR A 157 -23.39 -10.16 8.01
C TYR A 157 -23.05 -8.82 8.67
N ARG A 158 -23.11 -7.70 7.94
CA ARG A 158 -22.99 -6.37 8.54
C ARG A 158 -24.12 -6.10 9.54
N LEU A 159 -25.36 -6.48 9.24
CA LEU A 159 -26.46 -6.37 10.21
C LEU A 159 -26.16 -7.17 11.48
N VAL A 160 -25.67 -8.40 11.35
CA VAL A 160 -25.34 -9.23 12.52
C VAL A 160 -24.24 -8.59 13.37
N VAL A 161 -23.19 -8.03 12.75
CA VAL A 161 -22.11 -7.34 13.47
C VAL A 161 -22.60 -6.08 14.17
N VAL A 162 -23.48 -5.28 13.56
CA VAL A 162 -24.09 -4.09 14.19
C VAL A 162 -25.04 -4.48 15.33
N ALA A 163 -25.80 -5.57 15.16
CA ALA A 163 -26.64 -6.08 16.23
C ALA A 163 -25.80 -6.58 17.42
N LEU A 164 -24.66 -7.23 17.14
CA LEU A 164 -23.67 -7.64 18.14
C LEU A 164 -23.03 -6.43 18.84
N GLU A 165 -22.73 -5.35 18.11
CA GLU A 165 -22.28 -4.08 18.68
C GLU A 165 -23.30 -3.56 19.70
N SER A 166 -24.58 -3.56 19.33
CA SER A 166 -25.67 -3.13 20.21
C SER A 166 -25.78 -4.00 21.48
N ALA A 167 -25.66 -5.32 21.34
CA ALA A 167 -25.69 -6.23 22.50
C ALA A 167 -24.51 -6.00 23.46
N LEU A 168 -23.30 -5.81 22.93
CA LEU A 168 -22.12 -5.53 23.74
C LEU A 168 -22.16 -4.14 24.37
N ALA A 169 -22.64 -3.12 23.65
CA ALA A 169 -22.86 -1.78 24.19
C ALA A 169 -23.84 -1.80 25.37
N ALA A 170 -24.90 -2.62 25.30
CA ALA A 170 -25.84 -2.81 26.40
C ALA A 170 -25.24 -3.55 27.60
N LEU A 171 -24.43 -4.59 27.36
CA LEU A 171 -23.75 -5.38 28.40
C LEU A 171 -22.72 -4.57 29.18
N PHE A 172 -21.92 -3.75 28.50
CA PHE A 172 -20.91 -2.90 29.13
C PHE A 172 -21.44 -1.54 29.55
N TRP A 173 -22.68 -1.21 29.16
CA TRP A 173 -23.36 0.07 29.35
C TRP A 173 -22.48 1.28 28.98
N THR A 174 -22.02 1.32 27.74
CA THR A 174 -21.13 2.38 27.24
C THR A 174 -21.87 3.65 26.81
N PHE A 175 -23.06 3.90 27.35
CA PHE A 175 -23.90 5.05 27.00
C PHE A 175 -23.61 6.28 27.85
N ARG A 176 -23.63 7.44 27.21
CA ARG A 176 -23.28 8.70 27.86
C ARG A 176 -24.34 9.16 28.86
N ARG A 177 -25.61 9.15 28.46
CA ARG A 177 -26.72 9.66 29.28
C ARG A 177 -27.31 8.53 30.11
N LEU A 178 -27.74 8.85 31.32
CA LEU A 178 -28.39 7.88 32.22
C LEU A 178 -29.91 8.03 32.20
N ASP A 179 -30.36 9.25 31.93
CA ASP A 179 -31.75 9.68 31.86
C ASP A 179 -32.39 9.41 30.49
N HIS A 180 -31.64 8.83 29.54
CA HIS A 180 -32.10 8.63 28.18
C HIS A 180 -32.48 7.17 27.92
N GLU A 181 -33.67 6.96 27.36
CA GLU A 181 -34.11 5.65 26.91
C GLU A 181 -33.50 5.32 25.55
N TYR A 182 -32.45 4.51 25.56
CA TYR A 182 -31.79 4.02 24.33
C TYR A 182 -32.53 2.85 23.65
N GLY A 183 -33.74 2.52 24.10
CA GLY A 183 -34.54 1.47 23.46
C GLY A 183 -33.98 0.05 23.60
N TYR A 184 -33.33 -0.24 24.73
CA TYR A 184 -32.85 -1.58 25.06
C TYR A 184 -33.87 -2.36 25.89
N THR A 185 -34.23 -3.57 25.45
CA THR A 185 -34.99 -4.52 26.28
C THR A 185 -34.14 -5.05 27.42
N PHE A 186 -32.86 -5.32 27.13
CA PHE A 186 -31.90 -5.80 28.12
C PHE A 186 -30.87 -4.72 28.46
N ARG A 187 -30.64 -4.53 29.76
CA ARG A 187 -29.56 -3.69 30.29
C ARG A 187 -28.64 -4.56 31.13
N THR A 188 -27.37 -4.17 31.21
CA THR A 188 -26.41 -4.79 32.13
C THR A 188 -26.99 -4.90 33.54
N SER A 189 -26.57 -5.93 34.29
CA SER A 189 -26.94 -6.10 35.69
C SER A 189 -26.20 -5.14 36.62
N TRP A 190 -25.12 -4.53 36.15
CA TRP A 190 -24.30 -3.63 36.96
C TRP A 190 -24.93 -2.24 37.03
N THR A 191 -24.95 -1.64 38.21
CA THR A 191 -25.36 -0.23 38.32
C THR A 191 -24.26 0.68 37.79
N ARG A 192 -24.64 1.92 37.51
CA ARG A 192 -23.70 2.91 36.99
C ARG A 192 -22.57 3.24 37.97
N GLU A 193 -22.87 3.18 39.26
CA GLU A 193 -21.94 3.45 40.35
C GLU A 193 -20.90 2.34 40.47
N GLU A 194 -21.25 1.11 40.08
CA GLU A 194 -20.34 -0.03 40.10
C GLU A 194 -19.34 0.01 38.95
N LEU A 195 -19.75 0.47 37.76
CA LEU A 195 -18.87 0.55 36.58
C LEU A 195 -17.70 1.50 36.88
N PRO A 196 -16.44 1.16 36.63
CA PRO A 196 -15.34 2.09 36.94
C PRO A 196 -15.11 3.16 35.87
N TYR A 197 -16.01 3.27 34.90
CA TYR A 197 -15.93 4.17 33.74
C TYR A 197 -17.30 4.74 33.37
N ASP A 198 -17.28 5.79 32.55
CA ASP A 198 -18.41 6.44 31.90
C ASP A 198 -18.55 5.96 30.46
N GLY A 199 -19.68 6.28 29.80
CA GLY A 199 -19.94 5.91 28.42
C GLY A 199 -19.85 7.09 27.43
N ALA A 200 -19.52 6.81 26.17
CA ALA A 200 -19.51 7.80 25.08
C ALA A 200 -20.48 7.48 23.93
N CYS A 201 -21.19 6.35 23.96
CA CYS A 201 -22.19 6.01 22.95
C CYS A 201 -23.44 6.92 23.10
N THR A 202 -24.00 7.37 21.98
CA THR A 202 -25.14 8.32 21.93
C THR A 202 -26.45 7.75 21.46
N HIS A 203 -26.43 6.54 20.93
CA HIS A 203 -27.60 5.91 20.36
C HIS A 203 -27.38 4.39 20.34
N ASN A 204 -28.45 3.64 20.26
CA ASN A 204 -28.41 2.21 20.03
C ASN A 204 -28.05 1.93 18.56
N PRO A 205 -27.00 1.15 18.25
CA PRO A 205 -26.59 0.87 16.87
C PRO A 205 -27.68 0.25 15.99
N ILE A 206 -28.66 -0.47 16.58
CA ILE A 206 -29.80 -1.04 15.83
C ILE A 206 -30.76 0.05 15.31
N GLY A 207 -30.70 1.26 15.88
CA GLY A 207 -31.46 2.42 15.37
C GLY A 207 -30.84 3.06 14.13
N GLU A 208 -29.58 2.75 13.80
CA GLU A 208 -28.89 3.36 12.66
C GLU A 208 -29.28 2.72 11.32
N PRO A 209 -29.19 3.49 10.21
CA PRO A 209 -29.28 2.92 8.87
C PRO A 209 -28.06 2.04 8.58
N VAL A 210 -28.30 0.77 8.24
CA VAL A 210 -27.26 -0.13 7.75
C VAL A 210 -27.26 -0.13 6.23
N TYR A 211 -26.19 0.40 5.63
CA TYR A 211 -26.03 0.42 4.18
C TYR A 211 -25.50 -0.94 3.69
N GLY A 212 -26.20 -1.53 2.72
CA GLY A 212 -25.81 -2.84 2.17
C GLY A 212 -26.46 -3.23 0.85
N ASN A 213 -27.31 -2.40 0.23
CA ASN A 213 -28.01 -2.75 -1.00
C ASN A 213 -28.78 -4.09 -0.90
N PHE A 214 -29.54 -4.28 0.17
CA PHE A 214 -30.29 -5.51 0.48
C PHE A 214 -31.30 -5.95 -0.60
N HIS A 215 -31.61 -5.08 -1.55
CA HIS A 215 -32.50 -5.38 -2.68
C HIS A 215 -31.77 -6.04 -3.86
N LEU A 216 -30.44 -6.10 -3.85
CA LEU A 216 -29.65 -6.72 -4.91
C LEU A 216 -29.49 -8.21 -4.68
N SER A 217 -29.45 -8.96 -5.78
CA SER A 217 -29.10 -10.37 -5.78
C SER A 217 -27.62 -10.59 -5.39
N LYS A 218 -27.29 -11.83 -5.00
CA LYS A 218 -25.91 -12.21 -4.67
C LYS A 218 -24.93 -11.97 -5.81
N ASP A 219 -25.35 -12.18 -7.06
CA ASP A 219 -24.49 -11.98 -8.24
C ASP A 219 -24.27 -10.48 -8.53
N GLU A 220 -25.31 -9.65 -8.39
CA GLU A 220 -25.17 -8.20 -8.49
C GLU A 220 -24.23 -7.63 -7.40
N LEU A 221 -24.30 -8.15 -6.18
CA LEU A 221 -23.39 -7.77 -5.09
C LEU A 221 -21.93 -8.15 -5.40
N LYS A 222 -21.70 -9.34 -5.97
CA LYS A 222 -20.37 -9.77 -6.44
C LYS A 222 -19.84 -8.85 -7.54
N GLN A 223 -20.68 -8.55 -8.53
CA GLN A 223 -20.34 -7.67 -9.64
C GLN A 223 -19.98 -6.27 -9.13
N MET A 224 -20.84 -5.67 -8.29
CA MET A 224 -20.61 -4.35 -7.70
C MET A 224 -19.30 -4.29 -6.90
N ALA A 225 -18.97 -5.36 -6.16
CA ALA A 225 -17.72 -5.44 -5.41
C ALA A 225 -16.50 -5.60 -6.32
N ALA A 226 -16.62 -6.32 -7.44
CA ALA A 226 -15.57 -6.41 -8.45
C ALA A 226 -15.33 -5.05 -9.13
N GLU A 227 -16.38 -4.36 -9.55
CA GLU A 227 -16.33 -3.02 -10.14
C GLU A 227 -15.73 -1.99 -9.18
N THR A 228 -16.15 -2.03 -7.91
CA THR A 228 -15.60 -1.13 -6.88
C THR A 228 -14.12 -1.39 -6.64
N ARG A 229 -13.68 -2.66 -6.62
CA ARG A 229 -12.26 -3.00 -6.50
C ARG A 229 -11.45 -2.48 -7.68
N GLU A 230 -11.95 -2.65 -8.90
CA GLU A 230 -11.26 -2.18 -10.11
C GLU A 230 -11.20 -0.65 -10.17
N ARG A 231 -12.32 0.03 -9.90
CA ARG A 231 -12.35 1.49 -9.81
C ARG A 231 -11.37 2.02 -8.76
N ASN A 232 -11.33 1.41 -7.58
CA ASN A 232 -10.38 1.79 -6.53
C ASN A 232 -8.93 1.54 -6.96
N ARG A 233 -8.65 0.44 -7.67
CA ARG A 233 -7.32 0.15 -8.22
C ARG A 233 -6.89 1.23 -9.21
N ILE A 234 -7.73 1.59 -10.16
CA ILE A 234 -7.47 2.64 -11.15
C ILE A 234 -7.21 3.98 -10.45
N TYR A 235 -8.12 4.37 -9.54
CA TYR A 235 -7.99 5.61 -8.77
C TYR A 235 -6.67 5.66 -7.99
N GLN A 236 -6.27 4.58 -7.31
CA GLN A 236 -5.01 4.54 -6.56
C GLN A 236 -3.78 4.65 -7.47
N LEU A 237 -3.82 4.05 -8.67
CA LEU A 237 -2.75 4.17 -9.66
C LEU A 237 -2.62 5.60 -10.19
N GLU A 238 -3.73 6.25 -10.50
CA GLU A 238 -3.78 7.64 -10.96
C GLU A 238 -3.35 8.61 -9.87
N TYR A 239 -3.90 8.45 -8.66
CA TYR A 239 -3.51 9.22 -7.49
C TYR A 239 -2.00 9.10 -7.23
N ALA A 240 -1.43 7.88 -7.28
CA ALA A 240 0.00 7.68 -7.14
C ALA A 240 0.82 8.30 -8.27
N ARG A 241 0.30 8.33 -9.50
CA ARG A 241 0.95 8.99 -10.65
C ARG A 241 0.97 10.50 -10.46
N GLU A 242 -0.15 11.09 -10.09
CA GLU A 242 -0.26 12.54 -9.85
C GLU A 242 0.57 12.97 -8.65
N LEU A 243 0.59 12.19 -7.57
CA LEU A 243 1.43 12.48 -6.40
C LEU A 243 2.94 12.41 -6.71
N ARG A 244 3.35 11.66 -7.75
CA ARG A 244 4.75 11.65 -8.23
C ARG A 244 5.07 12.83 -9.14
N LYS A 245 4.12 13.23 -10.00
CA LYS A 245 4.26 14.42 -10.85
C LYS A 245 4.30 15.69 -10.00
N ASN A 246 3.41 15.79 -9.03
CA ASN A 246 3.19 16.96 -8.17
C ASN A 246 3.33 16.58 -6.68
N PRO A 247 4.55 16.26 -6.19
CA PRO A 247 4.76 15.76 -4.84
C PRO A 247 4.54 16.85 -3.79
N THR A 248 3.66 16.58 -2.83
CA THR A 248 3.47 17.44 -1.65
C THR A 248 4.69 17.38 -0.73
N GLU A 249 4.91 18.42 0.08
CA GLU A 249 6.01 18.43 1.07
C GLU A 249 5.91 17.27 2.08
N GLN A 250 4.69 16.94 2.50
CA GLN A 250 4.45 15.78 3.36
C GLN A 250 4.85 14.48 2.66
N TYR A 251 4.50 14.31 1.39
CA TYR A 251 4.90 13.13 0.62
C TYR A 251 6.42 13.02 0.49
N LYS A 252 7.12 14.14 0.20
CA LYS A 252 8.60 14.17 0.13
C LYS A 252 9.23 13.76 1.47
N LYS A 253 8.72 14.27 2.60
CA LYS A 253 9.20 13.92 3.94
C LYS A 253 9.01 12.43 4.23
N THR A 254 7.82 11.88 3.96
CA THR A 254 7.51 10.46 4.15
C THR A 254 8.38 9.57 3.25
N GLN A 255 8.55 9.92 1.97
CA GLN A 255 9.44 9.20 1.06
C GLN A 255 10.89 9.20 1.55
N LYS A 256 11.39 10.36 2.02
CA LYS A 256 12.75 10.45 2.59
C LYS A 256 12.91 9.54 3.80
N ALA A 257 11.95 9.54 4.73
CA ALA A 257 11.97 8.67 5.91
C ALA A 257 11.95 7.19 5.53
N ASN A 258 11.07 6.79 4.60
CA ASN A 258 10.99 5.42 4.10
C ASN A 258 12.27 4.98 3.39
N ASN A 259 12.86 5.85 2.56
CA ASN A 259 14.12 5.57 1.88
C ASN A 259 15.27 5.37 2.88
N ILE A 260 15.34 6.19 3.94
CA ILE A 260 16.33 6.01 5.03
C ILE A 260 16.14 4.64 5.68
N LYS A 261 14.90 4.29 6.05
CA LYS A 261 14.57 3.00 6.68
C LYS A 261 14.91 1.80 5.80
N GLN A 262 14.65 1.88 4.49
CA GLN A 262 14.85 0.75 3.57
C GLN A 262 16.28 0.63 3.03
N ARG A 263 17.08 1.70 3.07
CA ARG A 263 18.43 1.75 2.50
C ARG A 263 19.37 0.63 3.01
N PRO A 264 19.44 0.30 4.32
CA PRO A 264 20.34 -0.75 4.80
C PRO A 264 20.02 -2.12 4.21
N GLY A 265 18.75 -2.53 4.24
CA GLY A 265 18.32 -3.81 3.67
C GLY A 265 18.52 -3.90 2.16
N THR A 266 18.26 -2.82 1.43
CA THR A 266 18.52 -2.77 -0.02
C THR A 266 20.02 -2.86 -0.33
N LYS A 267 20.88 -2.17 0.44
CA LYS A 267 22.34 -2.27 0.29
C LYS A 267 22.85 -3.69 0.57
N ALA A 268 22.37 -4.34 1.63
CA ALA A 268 22.75 -5.71 1.97
C ALA A 268 22.36 -6.71 0.86
N ARG A 269 21.14 -6.62 0.33
CA ARG A 269 20.69 -7.44 -0.82
C ARG A 269 21.55 -7.22 -2.06
N GLN A 270 21.82 -5.95 -2.40
CA GLN A 270 22.68 -5.60 -3.54
C GLN A 270 24.10 -6.16 -3.39
N GLN A 271 24.69 -6.08 -2.19
CA GLN A 271 26.01 -6.65 -1.91
C GLN A 271 26.01 -8.18 -2.02
N ALA A 272 24.96 -8.85 -1.55
CA ALA A 272 24.78 -10.28 -1.71
C ALA A 272 24.67 -10.68 -3.19
N SER A 273 23.90 -9.93 -3.99
CA SER A 273 23.80 -10.16 -5.44
C SER A 273 25.14 -10.02 -6.17
N VAL A 274 25.97 -9.03 -5.80
CA VAL A 274 27.33 -8.89 -6.34
C VAL A 274 28.21 -10.07 -5.93
N ARG A 275 28.20 -10.43 -4.63
CA ARG A 275 29.01 -11.53 -4.09
C ARG A 275 28.68 -12.86 -4.76
N ASN A 276 27.39 -13.13 -4.96
CA ASN A 276 26.89 -14.35 -5.57
C ASN A 276 26.88 -14.29 -7.11
N LYS A 277 27.40 -13.21 -7.70
CA LYS A 277 27.42 -12.96 -9.15
C LYS A 277 26.06 -13.16 -9.84
N LEU A 278 24.96 -12.86 -9.13
CA LEU A 278 23.60 -13.12 -9.62
C LEU A 278 23.31 -12.37 -10.94
N TYR A 279 23.86 -11.17 -11.07
CA TYR A 279 23.74 -10.34 -12.28
C TYR A 279 25.13 -10.07 -12.86
N GLU A 280 25.79 -11.11 -13.39
CA GLU A 280 27.11 -10.97 -14.02
C GLU A 280 27.04 -10.73 -15.53
N CYS A 281 27.91 -9.85 -16.01
CA CYS A 281 28.27 -9.79 -17.42
C CYS A 281 29.45 -10.73 -17.66
N LYS A 282 29.23 -11.86 -18.33
CA LYS A 282 30.27 -12.86 -18.62
C LYS A 282 31.38 -12.29 -19.52
N THR A 283 31.02 -11.49 -20.52
CA THR A 283 31.99 -10.88 -21.46
C THR A 283 32.96 -9.93 -20.78
N CYS A 284 32.48 -9.13 -19.82
CA CYS A 284 33.32 -8.17 -19.11
C CYS A 284 33.81 -8.69 -17.74
N ASN A 285 33.35 -9.87 -17.31
CA ASN A 285 33.52 -10.41 -15.96
C ASN A 285 33.18 -9.38 -14.86
N VAL A 286 32.07 -8.66 -15.04
CA VAL A 286 31.59 -7.62 -14.10
C VAL A 286 30.32 -8.10 -13.42
N SER A 287 30.36 -8.25 -12.10
CA SER A 287 29.19 -8.52 -11.27
C SER A 287 28.45 -7.22 -10.95
N CYS A 288 27.20 -7.12 -11.38
CA CYS A 288 26.34 -5.97 -11.14
C CYS A 288 25.47 -6.18 -9.90
N ARG A 289 25.08 -5.08 -9.26
CA ARG A 289 24.28 -5.10 -8.02
C ARG A 289 22.80 -5.45 -8.22
N ASP A 290 22.29 -5.24 -9.43
CA ASP A 290 20.91 -5.46 -9.82
C ASP A 290 20.83 -5.63 -11.35
N MET A 291 19.71 -6.18 -11.83
CA MET A 291 19.47 -6.39 -13.27
C MET A 291 19.51 -5.09 -14.07
N ALA A 292 18.97 -3.99 -13.53
CA ALA A 292 18.97 -2.69 -14.22
C ALA A 292 20.39 -2.16 -14.46
N THR A 293 21.31 -2.39 -13.54
CA THR A 293 22.73 -2.03 -13.69
C THR A 293 23.42 -2.92 -14.71
N LEU A 294 23.06 -4.20 -14.81
CA LEU A 294 23.55 -5.10 -15.88
C LEU A 294 23.05 -4.64 -17.25
N VAL A 295 21.77 -4.33 -17.40
CA VAL A 295 21.21 -3.79 -18.65
C VAL A 295 21.92 -2.51 -19.07
N ARG A 296 22.12 -1.56 -18.13
CA ARG A 296 22.89 -0.33 -18.40
C ARG A 296 24.35 -0.62 -18.75
N HIS A 297 24.99 -1.57 -18.08
CA HIS A 297 26.36 -2.00 -18.40
C HIS A 297 26.45 -2.52 -19.84
N ASN A 298 25.53 -3.40 -20.23
CA ASN A 298 25.49 -3.98 -21.56
C ASN A 298 25.22 -2.91 -22.65
N ALA A 299 24.47 -1.87 -22.32
CA ALA A 299 24.21 -0.74 -23.20
C ALA A 299 25.41 0.23 -23.36
N THR A 300 26.50 0.06 -22.61
CA THR A 300 27.66 0.96 -22.74
C THR A 300 28.46 0.69 -24.03
N PRO A 301 29.01 1.74 -24.69
CA PRO A 301 29.89 1.55 -25.85
C PRO A 301 31.13 0.70 -25.55
N ARG A 302 31.57 0.67 -24.28
CA ARG A 302 32.69 -0.18 -23.83
C ARG A 302 32.31 -1.66 -23.89
N HIS A 303 31.14 -2.02 -23.37
CA HIS A 303 30.66 -3.40 -23.43
C HIS A 303 30.47 -3.85 -24.88
N ARG A 304 29.84 -3.02 -25.73
CA ARG A 304 29.67 -3.33 -27.16
C ARG A 304 31.00 -3.63 -27.86
N ARG A 305 32.02 -2.77 -27.69
CA ARG A 305 33.36 -3.02 -28.26
C ARG A 305 34.00 -4.31 -27.75
N MET A 306 33.81 -4.65 -26.48
CA MET A 306 34.31 -5.92 -25.91
C MET A 306 33.60 -7.14 -26.49
N VAL A 307 32.29 -7.04 -26.76
CA VAL A 307 31.53 -8.10 -27.41
C VAL A 307 31.97 -8.27 -28.87
N GLU A 308 32.15 -7.17 -29.60
CA GLU A 308 32.58 -7.18 -31.01
C GLU A 308 33.99 -7.72 -31.21
N LYS A 309 34.97 -7.26 -30.42
CA LYS A 309 36.38 -7.60 -30.62
C LYS A 309 36.82 -8.88 -29.87
N GLY A 310 35.99 -9.40 -28.97
CA GLY A 310 36.33 -10.54 -28.10
C GLY A 310 37.19 -10.16 -26.89
N ALA A 311 37.31 -11.07 -25.92
CA ALA A 311 38.05 -10.84 -24.67
C ALA A 311 39.57 -10.63 -24.88
N ASP A 312 40.10 -11.06 -26.03
CA ASP A 312 41.51 -10.99 -26.38
C ASP A 312 41.90 -9.72 -27.16
N ALA A 313 40.94 -8.81 -27.38
CA ALA A 313 41.12 -7.60 -28.19
C ALA A 313 42.28 -6.68 -27.74
N TRP A 314 42.71 -6.81 -26.48
CA TRP A 314 43.74 -5.97 -25.88
C TRP A 314 44.86 -6.79 -25.24
N LYS A 315 45.28 -7.88 -25.89
CA LYS A 315 46.45 -8.66 -25.48
C LYS A 315 47.61 -8.38 -26.41
N CYS A 316 48.80 -8.10 -25.86
CA CYS A 316 50.00 -7.86 -26.65
C CYS A 316 51.26 -8.24 -25.87
N CYS A 317 52.26 -8.83 -26.53
CA CYS A 317 53.51 -9.28 -25.89
C CYS A 317 53.30 -10.15 -24.63
N GLY A 318 52.25 -10.97 -24.59
CA GLY A 318 51.89 -11.77 -23.41
C GLY A 318 51.38 -10.95 -22.21
N THR A 319 51.06 -9.67 -22.41
CA THR A 319 50.47 -8.78 -21.40
C THR A 319 49.02 -8.46 -21.77
N ASP A 320 48.12 -8.56 -20.78
CA ASP A 320 46.71 -8.23 -20.94
C ASP A 320 46.47 -6.77 -20.50
N PHE A 321 45.91 -5.95 -21.39
CA PHE A 321 45.62 -4.55 -21.10
C PHE A 321 44.15 -4.36 -20.71
N LYS A 322 43.93 -3.84 -19.49
CA LYS A 322 42.58 -3.57 -18.96
C LYS A 322 41.80 -2.49 -19.74
N PHE A 323 42.51 -1.60 -20.43
CA PHE A 323 41.95 -0.47 -21.16
C PHE A 323 42.60 -0.34 -22.53
N GLU A 324 41.80 -0.05 -23.56
CA GLU A 324 42.26 0.22 -24.92
C GLU A 324 43.31 1.34 -24.97
N SER A 325 43.18 2.37 -24.12
CA SER A 325 44.18 3.43 -24.02
C SER A 325 45.55 2.93 -23.55
N ASN A 326 45.59 1.94 -22.65
CA ASN A 326 46.85 1.36 -22.18
C ASN A 326 47.42 0.42 -23.24
N TYR A 327 46.58 -0.34 -23.93
CA TYR A 327 46.98 -1.15 -25.08
C TYR A 327 47.60 -0.26 -26.17
N ASN A 328 46.93 0.81 -26.56
CA ASN A 328 47.40 1.76 -27.57
C ASN A 328 48.72 2.44 -27.14
N LYS A 329 48.85 2.79 -25.86
CA LYS A 329 50.13 3.28 -25.32
C LYS A 329 51.22 2.20 -25.36
N HIS A 330 50.91 0.95 -25.06
CA HIS A 330 51.88 -0.14 -25.11
C HIS A 330 52.41 -0.41 -26.52
N ILE A 331 51.52 -0.54 -27.50
CA ILE A 331 51.91 -0.85 -28.89
C ILE A 331 52.74 0.28 -29.53
N THR A 332 52.67 1.48 -28.97
CA THR A 332 53.47 2.64 -29.40
C THR A 332 54.79 2.79 -28.64
N THR A 333 55.07 1.97 -27.62
CA THR A 333 56.35 2.03 -26.90
C THR A 333 57.51 1.46 -27.72
N LYS A 334 58.70 2.05 -27.58
CA LYS A 334 59.93 1.58 -28.25
C LYS A 334 60.23 0.10 -27.99
N SER A 335 59.98 -0.37 -26.76
CA SER A 335 60.21 -1.79 -26.42
C SER A 335 59.26 -2.75 -27.14
N HIS A 336 58.02 -2.34 -27.39
CA HIS A 336 57.07 -3.15 -28.15
C HIS A 336 57.50 -3.21 -29.63
N LEU A 337 57.78 -2.04 -30.22
CA LEU A 337 58.22 -1.92 -31.61
C LEU A 337 59.52 -2.70 -31.89
N ALA A 338 60.47 -2.71 -30.95
CA ALA A 338 61.70 -3.50 -31.09
C ALA A 338 61.45 -5.02 -31.09
N LYS A 339 60.45 -5.51 -30.35
CA LYS A 339 60.07 -6.93 -30.30
C LYS A 339 59.19 -7.36 -31.47
N HIS A 340 58.47 -6.42 -32.07
CA HIS A 340 57.58 -6.64 -33.21
C HIS A 340 57.93 -5.67 -34.36
N PRO A 341 59.10 -5.82 -35.00
CA PRO A 341 59.60 -4.88 -36.00
C PRO A 341 58.75 -4.78 -37.28
N GLY A 342 57.70 -5.59 -37.44
CA GLY A 342 56.72 -5.50 -38.53
C GLY A 342 55.32 -5.01 -38.12
N SER A 343 55.09 -4.72 -36.83
CA SER A 343 53.77 -4.33 -36.31
C SER A 343 53.63 -2.80 -36.15
N SER A 344 54.51 -2.01 -36.75
CA SER A 344 54.36 -0.57 -36.74
C SER A 344 53.03 -0.22 -37.39
N CYS A 345 52.06 0.23 -36.59
CA CYS A 345 51.03 1.11 -37.12
C CYS A 345 51.81 2.27 -37.72
N MET A 346 51.87 2.35 -39.05
CA MET A 346 52.53 3.46 -39.72
C MET A 346 52.00 4.73 -39.07
N SER A 347 52.90 5.49 -38.45
CA SER A 347 52.49 6.76 -37.90
C SER A 347 51.99 7.61 -39.08
N VAL A 348 51.07 8.54 -38.84
CA VAL A 348 50.63 9.47 -39.89
C VAL A 348 51.83 10.20 -40.51
N LEU A 349 52.92 10.39 -39.76
CA LEU A 349 54.20 10.87 -40.29
C LEU A 349 54.86 9.90 -41.27
N ASP A 350 54.85 8.59 -41.03
CA ASP A 350 55.43 7.61 -41.97
C ASP A 350 54.62 7.54 -43.28
N ILE A 351 53.30 7.73 -43.21
CA ILE A 351 52.43 7.81 -44.40
C ILE A 351 52.73 9.09 -45.18
N LEU A 352 52.91 10.22 -44.48
CA LEU A 352 53.31 11.49 -45.10
C LEU A 352 54.74 11.44 -45.68
N THR A 353 55.64 10.69 -45.06
CA THR A 353 57.02 10.51 -45.56
C THR A 353 57.02 9.65 -46.83
N LEU A 354 56.23 8.57 -46.87
CA LEU A 354 56.02 7.77 -48.08
C LEU A 354 55.31 8.56 -49.20
N LEU A 355 54.36 9.45 -48.87
CA LEU A 355 53.72 10.35 -49.83
C LEU A 355 54.66 11.47 -50.34
N SER A 356 55.62 11.90 -49.53
CA SER A 356 56.63 12.88 -49.94
C SER A 356 57.70 12.26 -50.87
N CYS A 357 58.03 10.98 -50.71
CA CYS A 357 58.90 10.24 -51.62
C CYS A 357 58.25 10.01 -53.01
N LEU A 358 56.92 9.99 -53.09
CA LEU A 358 56.18 9.89 -54.35
C LEU A 358 56.16 11.20 -55.18
N HIS A 359 56.57 12.34 -54.61
CA HIS A 359 56.62 13.62 -55.32
C HIS A 359 57.94 13.88 -56.07
N PHE A 360 58.95 13.00 -55.96
CA PHE A 360 60.25 13.19 -56.62
C PHE A 360 60.45 12.39 -57.92
N ILE A 361 59.44 11.64 -58.37
CA ILE A 361 59.47 10.92 -59.65
C ILE A 361 58.26 11.36 -60.49
N THR A 362 58.34 12.56 -61.06
CA THR A 362 57.85 12.92 -62.41
C THR A 362 57.91 14.44 -62.57
N PRO A 363 58.83 14.99 -63.39
CA PRO A 363 58.60 16.28 -64.01
C PRO A 363 57.59 16.09 -65.14
N SER A 364 56.67 17.05 -65.27
CA SER A 364 55.77 17.24 -66.41
C SER A 364 54.81 16.09 -66.74
N CYS A 365 53.60 16.16 -66.16
CA CYS A 365 52.36 15.88 -66.89
C CYS A 365 51.20 16.58 -66.15
N THR A 366 50.28 17.13 -66.94
CA THR A 366 49.15 17.97 -66.54
C THR A 366 48.22 17.30 -65.53
N LEU A 367 47.78 18.10 -64.54
CA LEU A 367 46.79 17.76 -63.52
C LEU A 367 45.43 17.47 -64.18
N ASP A 368 45.02 16.21 -64.19
CA ASP A 368 43.63 15.83 -64.49
C ASP A 368 42.85 15.52 -63.21
N THR A 369 41.61 16.01 -63.20
CA THR A 369 40.61 16.17 -62.13
C THR A 369 40.17 14.89 -61.38
N PHE A 370 40.85 13.76 -61.56
CA PHE A 370 40.43 12.46 -61.03
C PHE A 370 40.98 12.14 -59.63
N THR A 371 42.14 12.68 -59.24
CA THR A 371 42.75 12.42 -57.91
C THR A 371 42.15 13.24 -56.78
N ALA A 372 41.57 14.41 -57.07
CA ALA A 372 40.89 15.23 -56.08
C ALA A 372 39.56 14.62 -55.60
N PHE A 373 38.89 13.83 -56.45
CA PHE A 373 37.60 13.22 -56.14
C PHE A 373 37.75 12.02 -55.18
N TRP A 374 38.84 11.27 -55.31
CA TRP A 374 39.09 10.09 -54.49
C TRP A 374 39.47 10.42 -53.04
N LEU A 375 40.20 11.52 -52.81
CA LEU A 375 40.56 11.98 -51.46
C LEU A 375 39.38 12.63 -50.70
N LEU A 376 38.43 13.27 -51.41
CA LEU A 376 37.23 13.84 -50.78
C LEU A 376 36.21 12.78 -50.35
N THR A 377 36.13 11.65 -51.06
CA THR A 377 35.14 10.60 -50.76
C THR A 377 35.55 9.81 -49.51
N ILE A 378 36.85 9.59 -49.29
CA ILE A 378 37.36 8.92 -48.07
C ILE A 378 37.17 9.80 -46.83
N HIS A 379 37.32 11.13 -46.95
CA HIS A 379 37.15 12.04 -45.81
C HIS A 379 35.69 12.15 -45.35
N HIS A 380 34.71 12.03 -46.27
CA HIS A 380 33.30 12.18 -45.94
C HIS A 380 32.67 10.92 -45.31
N SER A 381 33.16 9.72 -45.66
CA SER A 381 32.67 8.46 -45.10
C SER A 381 33.19 8.14 -43.68
N ILE A 382 34.28 8.79 -43.25
CA ILE A 382 34.85 8.61 -41.90
C ILE A 382 34.13 9.48 -40.85
N LEU A 383 33.50 10.59 -41.24
CA LEU A 383 32.98 11.57 -40.28
C LEU A 383 31.50 11.41 -39.89
N HIS A 384 30.65 10.77 -40.72
CA HIS A 384 29.20 10.72 -40.43
C HIS A 384 28.50 9.40 -40.80
N PRO A 385 28.59 8.34 -39.98
CA PRO A 385 27.79 7.14 -40.15
C PRO A 385 26.53 7.24 -39.27
N GLY A 386 25.44 7.78 -39.80
CA GLY A 386 24.13 7.65 -39.15
C GLY A 386 23.20 8.83 -39.34
N HIS A 387 22.52 8.89 -40.47
CA HIS A 387 21.26 9.63 -40.60
C HIS A 387 20.46 9.05 -41.75
N LEU A 388 19.53 8.13 -41.45
CA LEU A 388 18.37 7.80 -42.27
C LEU A 388 17.47 6.85 -41.48
N HIS A 389 16.42 7.41 -40.86
CA HIS A 389 15.06 6.85 -40.70
C HIS A 389 14.30 7.52 -39.54
N SER A 390 13.39 8.44 -39.85
CA SER A 390 12.13 8.61 -39.09
C SER A 390 11.17 9.52 -39.86
N ILE A 391 10.12 8.97 -40.48
CA ILE A 391 8.89 9.73 -40.76
C ILE A 391 7.68 8.79 -40.60
N LEU A 392 6.65 9.33 -39.93
CA LEU A 392 5.21 8.99 -39.94
C LEU A 392 4.63 8.12 -38.82
N ALA A 393 3.90 8.77 -37.90
CA ALA A 393 2.58 8.34 -37.41
C ALA A 393 1.78 9.57 -36.91
N PRO A 394 0.48 9.70 -37.23
CA PRO A 394 -0.33 10.85 -36.82
C PRO A 394 -1.07 10.65 -35.49
N HIS A 395 -1.32 11.77 -34.83
CA HIS A 395 -2.11 11.94 -33.60
C HIS A 395 -3.61 11.68 -33.83
N HIS A 396 -4.24 10.90 -32.95
CA HIS A 396 -5.69 10.96 -32.69
C HIS A 396 -5.92 11.48 -31.26
N SER A 397 -6.63 12.60 -31.16
CA SER A 397 -7.09 13.23 -29.92
C SER A 397 -8.43 12.64 -29.49
N LEU A 398 -8.49 12.06 -28.29
CA LEU A 398 -9.73 11.72 -27.60
C LEU A 398 -10.02 12.81 -26.56
N HIS A 399 -11.28 13.25 -26.53
CA HIS A 399 -11.83 14.18 -25.56
C HIS A 399 -12.01 13.49 -24.20
N ASP A 400 -11.52 14.11 -23.13
CA ASP A 400 -11.80 13.72 -21.73
C ASP A 400 -13.14 14.31 -21.26
N PRO A 401 -14.01 13.55 -20.55
CA PRO A 401 -15.15 14.12 -19.83
C PRO A 401 -14.75 14.62 -18.43
N ALA A 402 -15.43 15.68 -18.00
CA ALA A 402 -15.16 16.43 -16.77
C ALA A 402 -15.34 15.62 -15.47
N PRO A 403 -14.58 15.94 -14.39
CA PRO A 403 -14.67 15.24 -13.12
C PRO A 403 -15.91 15.62 -12.31
N TRP A 404 -16.52 14.59 -11.71
CA TRP A 404 -17.68 14.64 -10.83
C TRP A 404 -17.31 15.24 -9.46
N THR A 405 -17.97 16.30 -9.03
CA THR A 405 -17.83 16.89 -7.68
C THR A 405 -18.87 16.32 -6.72
N PRO A 406 -18.50 15.83 -5.51
CA PRO A 406 -19.46 15.40 -4.50
C PRO A 406 -20.15 16.62 -3.87
N SER A 407 -21.49 16.61 -3.85
CA SER A 407 -22.28 17.62 -3.16
C SER A 407 -22.15 17.48 -1.64
N GLN A 408 -21.77 18.57 -0.99
CA GLN A 408 -21.90 18.72 0.46
C GLN A 408 -23.34 19.13 0.78
N HIS A 409 -24.13 18.22 1.33
CA HIS A 409 -25.36 18.56 2.04
C HIS A 409 -25.20 18.22 3.52
N SER A 410 -24.73 19.20 4.30
CA SER A 410 -24.91 19.25 5.74
C SER A 410 -26.05 20.23 6.04
N GLY A 411 -27.28 19.72 6.05
CA GLY A 411 -28.44 20.43 6.56
C GLY A 411 -28.67 20.07 8.03
N SER A 412 -28.10 20.85 8.95
CA SER A 412 -28.47 20.83 10.37
C SER A 412 -29.77 21.62 10.54
N SER A 413 -30.86 20.92 10.88
CA SER A 413 -32.08 21.54 11.38
C SER A 413 -32.04 21.60 12.91
N PRO A 414 -32.41 22.72 13.55
CA PRO A 414 -32.49 22.81 15.00
C PRO A 414 -33.85 22.27 15.47
N PHE A 415 -33.84 21.22 16.28
CA PHE A 415 -34.99 20.89 17.11
C PHE A 415 -34.78 21.49 18.50
N THR A 416 -35.56 22.52 18.79
CA THR A 416 -35.87 23.01 20.14
C THR A 416 -36.87 22.05 20.81
N ALA A 417 -36.48 21.49 21.95
CA ALA A 417 -37.27 21.36 23.17
C ALA A 417 -36.32 20.99 24.31
#